data_AF-A0A920QK42-F1
#
_entry.id   AF-A0A920QK42-F1
#
_cell.length_a   1.000
_cell.length_b   1.000
_cell.length_c   1.000
_cell.angle_alpha   90.00
_cell.angle_beta   90.00
_cell.angle_gamma   90.00
#
_symmetry.space_group_name_H-M   'P 1'
#
loop_
_entity.id
_entity.type
_entity.pdbx_description
1 polymer ?
#
loop_
_entity_poly.entity_id
_entity_poly.type
_entity_poly.pdbx_seq_one_letter_code
_entity_poly.pdbx_strand_id
1 'polypeptide(L)'
;MNIFLGYTCVNDVTAVEFLFEDKAFQQWTRCKGFDTFTPIGPCITTEIDPDGMQVKAVQNGETRQNYPVSDMIFSPLQIVSMMSHYQTLRPGDLIKLRNISRGAYHETRYNN
;
A
#
# COMPACT_ATOMS: atom_id res chain seq x y z
N MET A 1 1.64 -1.47 24.61
CA MET A 1 2.02 -0.16 24.07
C MET A 1 1.50 -0.10 22.65
N ASN A 2 0.45 0.68 22.37
CA ASN A 2 -0.09 0.78 21.02
C ASN A 2 0.75 1.79 20.24
N ILE A 3 1.51 1.30 19.24
CA ILE A 3 2.40 2.12 18.41
C ILE A 3 1.72 2.66 17.15
N PHE A 4 0.48 2.22 16.89
CA PHE A 4 -0.32 2.66 15.77
C PHE A 4 -1.35 3.70 16.24
N LEU A 5 -1.50 4.80 15.49
CA LEU A 5 -2.67 5.67 15.64
C LEU A 5 -3.96 4.95 15.23
N GLY A 6 -3.87 4.12 14.18
CA GLY A 6 -4.99 3.39 13.61
C GLY A 6 -4.66 2.96 12.18
N TYR A 7 -5.67 2.50 11.46
CA TYR A 7 -5.55 2.05 10.07
C TYR A 7 -6.52 2.82 9.18
N THR A 8 -6.22 2.87 7.90
CA THR A 8 -7.03 3.52 6.87
C THR A 8 -6.81 2.81 5.53
N CYS A 9 -7.71 3.01 4.57
CA CYS A 9 -7.49 2.53 3.21
C CYS A 9 -6.52 3.47 2.48
N VAL A 10 -5.61 2.89 1.71
CA VAL A 10 -4.67 3.62 0.86
C VAL A 10 -4.61 2.95 -0.50
N ASN A 11 -4.58 3.75 -1.57
CA ASN A 11 -4.23 3.25 -2.90
C ASN A 11 -2.82 3.73 -3.27
N ASP A 12 -1.95 2.81 -3.67
CA ASP A 12 -0.56 3.08 -4.06
C ASP A 12 -0.46 3.12 -5.61
N VAL A 13 -1.02 4.17 -6.20
CA VAL A 13 -1.12 4.31 -7.65
C VAL A 13 0.28 4.38 -8.24
N THR A 14 0.48 3.67 -9.35
CA THR A 14 1.79 3.54 -10.00
C THR A 14 1.62 3.74 -11.50
N ALA A 15 2.28 4.75 -12.04
CA ALA A 15 2.39 4.94 -13.48
C ALA A 15 3.60 4.12 -13.98
N VAL A 16 3.34 2.84 -14.29
CA VAL A 16 4.35 1.81 -14.57
C VAL A 16 5.27 2.21 -15.72
N GLU A 17 4.78 2.97 -16.68
CA GLU A 17 5.56 3.52 -17.79
C GLU A 17 6.76 4.37 -17.32
N PHE A 18 6.60 5.16 -16.25
CA PHE A 18 7.68 6.00 -15.70
C PHE A 18 8.67 5.21 -14.82
N LEU A 19 8.33 3.97 -14.44
CA LEU A 19 9.25 3.10 -13.71
C LEU A 19 10.44 2.71 -14.59
N PHE A 20 10.21 2.52 -15.89
CA PHE A 20 11.22 2.05 -16.86
C PHE A 20 11.68 3.13 -17.85
N GLU A 21 11.26 4.37 -17.65
CA GLU A 21 11.67 5.50 -18.49
C GLU A 21 13.20 5.68 -18.50
N ASP A 22 13.84 5.52 -17.33
CA ASP A 22 15.30 5.38 -17.26
C ASP A 22 15.65 3.90 -17.24
N LYS A 23 16.25 3.42 -18.34
CA LYS A 23 16.64 2.00 -18.50
C LYS A 23 17.79 1.59 -17.57
N ALA A 24 18.60 2.54 -17.11
CA ALA A 24 19.71 2.26 -16.20
C ALA A 24 19.25 2.22 -14.73
N PHE A 25 18.15 2.89 -14.40
CA PHE A 25 17.68 2.98 -13.02
C PHE A 25 16.15 3.03 -12.91
N GLN A 26 15.56 1.99 -12.34
CA GLN A 26 14.13 1.95 -12.03
C GLN A 26 13.80 2.83 -10.81
N GLN A 27 13.15 3.97 -11.03
CA GLN A 27 12.79 4.92 -9.99
C GLN A 27 11.35 4.73 -9.50
N TRP A 28 11.19 4.05 -8.36
CA TRP A 28 9.88 3.84 -7.73
C TRP A 28 9.26 5.12 -7.16
N THR A 29 10.07 6.04 -6.64
CA THR A 29 9.58 7.32 -6.09
C THR A 29 8.92 8.16 -7.17
N ARG A 30 9.52 8.23 -8.36
CA ARG A 30 8.97 9.00 -9.49
C ARG A 30 7.62 8.45 -9.95
N CYS A 31 7.51 7.14 -10.17
CA CYS A 31 6.29 6.55 -10.72
C CYS A 31 5.11 6.47 -9.73
N LYS A 32 5.34 6.75 -8.44
CA LYS A 32 4.33 6.73 -7.36
C LYS A 32 4.08 8.10 -6.72
N GLY A 33 4.84 9.13 -7.12
CA GLY A 33 4.90 10.41 -6.44
C GLY A 33 4.11 11.55 -7.09
N PHE A 34 3.38 11.29 -8.18
CA PHE A 34 2.57 12.31 -8.84
C PHE A 34 1.43 12.78 -7.93
N ASP A 35 0.99 14.02 -8.13
CA ASP A 35 -0.20 14.54 -7.48
C ASP A 35 -1.36 13.57 -7.67
N THR A 36 -2.14 13.35 -6.60
CA THR A 36 -3.27 12.40 -6.50
C THR A 36 -2.93 10.90 -6.40
N PHE A 37 -1.67 10.48 -6.44
CA PHE A 37 -1.32 9.03 -6.51
C PHE A 37 -1.35 8.27 -5.19
N THR A 38 -1.54 8.95 -4.07
CA THR A 38 -1.73 8.32 -2.75
C THR A 38 -3.01 8.83 -2.10
N PRO A 39 -4.20 8.48 -2.62
CA PRO A 39 -5.45 8.76 -1.92
C PRO A 39 -5.52 7.92 -0.64
N ILE A 40 -5.91 8.57 0.46
CA ILE A 40 -5.96 8.02 1.82
C ILE A 40 -7.34 8.34 2.39
N GLY A 41 -7.99 7.38 3.07
CA GLY A 41 -9.26 7.63 3.76
C GLY A 41 -10.26 6.48 3.64
N PRO A 42 -11.57 6.73 3.86
CA PRO A 42 -12.17 8.03 4.18
C PRO A 42 -11.92 8.50 5.62
N CYS A 43 -11.46 7.61 6.50
CA CYS A 43 -11.15 7.90 7.90
C CYS A 43 -9.99 7.04 8.40
N ILE A 44 -9.47 7.37 9.58
CA ILE A 44 -8.57 6.51 10.34
C ILE A 44 -9.41 5.84 11.43
N THR A 45 -9.33 4.51 11.56
CA THR A 45 -10.04 3.76 12.60
C THR A 45 -9.07 3.00 13.51
N THR A 46 -9.40 2.95 14.79
CA THR A 46 -8.73 2.14 15.82
C THR A 46 -9.51 0.87 16.16
N GLU A 47 -10.72 0.72 15.61
CA GLU A 47 -11.69 -0.31 16.03
C GLU A 47 -11.58 -1.60 15.20
N ILE A 48 -10.37 -1.92 14.73
CA ILE A 48 -10.15 -3.08 13.85
C ILE A 48 -9.00 -3.95 14.37
N ASP A 49 -9.23 -5.25 14.29
CA ASP A 49 -8.21 -6.28 14.48
C ASP A 49 -7.57 -6.62 13.13
N PRO A 50 -6.26 -6.33 12.92
CA PRO A 50 -5.59 -6.52 11.63
C PRO A 50 -5.65 -7.96 11.12
N ASP A 51 -5.62 -8.96 12.00
CA ASP A 51 -5.56 -10.36 11.60
C ASP A 51 -6.90 -10.84 10.99
N GLY A 52 -8.01 -10.16 11.32
CA GLY A 52 -9.35 -10.42 10.77
C GLY A 52 -9.71 -9.57 9.55
N MET A 53 -8.81 -8.70 9.07
CA MET A 53 -9.13 -7.76 7.99
C MET A 53 -9.06 -8.39 6.60
N GLN A 54 -9.84 -7.82 5.68
CA GLN A 54 -9.82 -8.14 4.26
C GLN A 54 -9.64 -6.88 3.43
N VAL A 55 -8.72 -6.93 2.46
CA VAL A 55 -8.48 -5.84 1.51
C VAL A 55 -9.11 -6.20 0.18
N LYS A 56 -9.92 -5.28 -0.35
CA LYS A 56 -10.59 -5.42 -1.65
C LYS A 56 -10.45 -4.16 -2.49
N ALA A 57 -10.06 -4.32 -3.74
CA ALA A 57 -10.09 -3.26 -4.74
C ALA A 57 -11.14 -3.59 -5.80
N VAL A 58 -12.09 -2.68 -6.01
CA VAL A 58 -13.15 -2.80 -7.01
C VAL A 58 -13.01 -1.66 -8.01
N GLN A 59 -12.96 -1.99 -9.29
CA GLN A 59 -12.84 -1.03 -10.38
C GLN A 59 -13.97 -1.31 -11.38
N ASN A 60 -14.82 -0.32 -11.63
CA ASN A 60 -15.96 -0.43 -12.56
C ASN A 60 -16.86 -1.66 -12.28
N GLY A 61 -17.08 -1.98 -10.99
CA GLY A 61 -17.88 -3.12 -10.56
C GLY A 61 -17.12 -4.47 -10.52
N GLU A 62 -15.90 -4.53 -11.07
CA GLU A 62 -15.09 -5.76 -11.08
C GLU A 62 -14.08 -5.78 -9.94
N THR A 63 -13.95 -6.93 -9.29
CA THR A 63 -12.95 -7.11 -8.21
C THR A 63 -11.58 -7.36 -8.83
N ARG A 64 -10.63 -6.45 -8.59
CA ARG A 64 -9.25 -6.53 -9.09
C ARG A 64 -8.27 -7.08 -8.06
N GLN A 65 -8.55 -6.86 -6.77
CA GLN A 65 -7.81 -7.45 -5.66
C GLN A 65 -8.78 -7.88 -4.57
N ASN A 66 -8.48 -9.00 -3.94
CA ASN A 66 -9.26 -9.54 -2.83
C ASN A 66 -8.41 -10.51 -2.02
N TYR A 67 -7.96 -10.11 -0.84
CA TYR A 67 -7.14 -10.94 0.04
C TYR A 67 -7.34 -10.60 1.52
N PRO A 68 -7.25 -11.58 2.42
CA PRO A 68 -7.17 -11.31 3.85
C PRO A 68 -5.80 -10.70 4.18
N VAL A 69 -5.73 -9.86 5.22
CA VAL A 69 -4.46 -9.30 5.72
C VAL A 69 -3.55 -10.39 6.28
N SER A 70 -4.13 -11.48 6.79
CA SER A 70 -3.38 -12.65 7.24
C SER A 70 -2.57 -13.36 6.13
N ASP A 71 -2.84 -13.08 4.84
CA ASP A 71 -2.04 -13.59 3.71
C ASP A 71 -0.74 -12.79 3.48
N MET A 72 -0.51 -11.71 4.24
CA MET A 72 0.73 -10.93 4.15
C MET A 72 1.92 -11.73 4.68
N ILE A 73 3.04 -11.70 3.95
CA ILE A 73 4.29 -12.37 4.34
C ILE A 73 4.82 -11.82 5.67
N PHE A 74 4.66 -10.52 5.90
CA PHE A 74 5.03 -9.83 7.13
C PHE A 74 3.80 -9.12 7.70
N SER A 75 3.54 -9.30 8.99
CA SER A 75 2.47 -8.58 9.68
C SER A 75 2.75 -7.08 9.73
N PRO A 76 1.72 -6.23 9.92
CA PRO A 76 1.92 -4.79 10.08
C PRO A 76 2.96 -4.45 11.16
N LEU A 77 2.94 -5.16 12.29
CA LEU A 77 3.90 -4.97 13.38
C LEU A 77 5.33 -5.33 12.97
N GLN A 78 5.51 -6.42 12.22
CA GLN A 78 6.82 -6.81 11.70
C GLN A 78 7.38 -5.74 10.74
N ILE A 79 6.54 -5.22 9.83
CA ILE A 79 6.95 -4.17 8.89
C ILE A 79 7.40 -2.91 9.64
N VAL A 80 6.64 -2.47 10.65
CA VAL A 80 7.00 -1.29 11.45
C VAL A 80 8.28 -1.50 12.26
N SER A 81 8.43 -2.67 12.87
CA SER A 81 9.66 -3.05 13.58
C SER A 81 10.88 -3.05 12.66
N MET A 82 10.75 -3.62 11.45
CA MET A 82 11.84 -3.60 10.47
C MET A 82 12.19 -2.18 10.03
N MET A 83 11.19 -1.34 9.73
CA MET A 83 11.42 0.04 9.31
C MET A 83 12.08 0.90 10.38
N SER A 84 11.73 0.70 11.65
CA SER A 84 12.27 1.50 12.76
C SER A 84 13.77 1.27 12.99
N HIS A 85 14.34 0.16 12.52
CA HIS A 85 15.78 -0.08 12.53
C HIS A 85 16.56 0.77 11.51
N TYR A 86 15.91 1.25 10.45
CA TYR A 86 16.56 2.01 9.37
C TYR A 86 16.28 3.51 9.44
N GLN A 87 15.13 3.91 10.01
CA GLN A 87 14.73 5.31 10.12
C GLN A 87 13.87 5.56 11.35
N THR A 88 13.95 6.76 11.91
CA THR A 88 13.06 7.18 12.99
C THR A 88 11.65 7.34 12.47
N LEU A 89 10.71 6.58 13.03
CA LEU A 89 9.27 6.74 12.78
C LEU A 89 8.68 7.79 13.72
N ARG A 90 7.88 8.70 13.18
CA ARG A 90 7.25 9.81 13.89
C ARG A 90 5.73 9.67 13.90
N PRO A 91 5.04 10.22 14.92
CA PRO A 91 3.60 10.36 14.88
C PRO A 91 3.15 11.08 13.59
N GLY A 92 2.23 10.47 12.86
CA GLY A 92 1.76 10.97 11.57
C GLY A 92 2.41 10.32 10.35
N ASP A 93 3.47 9.53 10.51
CA ASP A 93 4.03 8.75 9.41
C ASP A 93 3.02 7.71 8.89
N LEU A 94 2.86 7.66 7.57
CA LEU A 94 2.01 6.68 6.90
C LEU A 94 2.86 5.55 6.33
N ILE A 95 2.52 4.31 6.72
CA ILE A 95 3.17 3.09 6.19
C ILE A 95 2.16 2.36 5.31
N LYS A 96 2.46 2.26 4.00
CA LYS A 96 1.63 1.54 3.04
C LYS A 96 1.92 0.04 3.13
N LEU A 97 0.91 -0.72 3.55
CA LEU A 97 0.97 -2.17 3.66
C LEU A 97 0.56 -2.79 2.32
N ARG A 98 1.32 -3.79 1.86
CA ARG A 98 1.01 -4.49 0.61
C ARG A 98 1.16 -5.99 0.80
N ASN A 99 0.21 -6.75 0.27
CA ASN A 99 0.37 -8.17 0.12
C ASN A 99 1.17 -8.52 -1.14
N ILE A 100 2.18 -9.38 -1.00
CA ILE A 100 3.08 -9.83 -2.05
C ILE A 100 2.71 -11.26 -2.51
N SER A 101 1.88 -11.99 -1.77
CA SER A 101 1.62 -13.43 -1.99
C SER A 101 0.74 -13.75 -3.20
N ARG A 102 0.07 -12.76 -3.81
CA ARG A 102 -0.65 -12.92 -5.09
C ARG A 102 -0.31 -11.77 -6.01
N GLY A 103 0.13 -12.07 -7.23
CA GLY A 103 0.63 -11.13 -8.23
C GLY A 103 -0.23 -9.87 -8.36
N ALA A 104 0.11 -8.84 -7.59
CA ALA A 104 -0.57 -7.54 -7.59
C ALA A 104 -0.10 -6.65 -8.76
N TYR A 105 0.25 -7.28 -9.88
CA TYR A 105 0.55 -6.65 -11.16
C TYR A 105 -0.64 -6.89 -12.09
N HIS A 106 -1.81 -6.34 -11.76
CA HIS A 106 -2.80 -6.10 -12.80
C HIS A 106 -2.54 -4.71 -13.35
N GLU A 107 -1.83 -4.64 -14.48
CA GLU A 107 -1.71 -3.45 -15.32
C GLU A 107 -3.12 -2.88 -15.54
N THR A 108 -3.40 -1.72 -14.97
CA THR A 108 -4.52 -0.91 -15.46
C THR A 108 -3.95 -0.16 -16.66
N ARG A 109 -4.02 -0.78 -17.85
CA ARG A 109 -3.76 -0.03 -19.09
C ARG A 109 -4.86 1.02 -19.18
N TYR A 110 -4.50 2.29 -18.97
CA TYR A 110 -5.33 3.39 -19.43
C TYR A 110 -5.30 3.33 -20.97
N ASN A 111 -6.28 2.62 -21.54
CA ASN A 111 -6.55 2.75 -22.96
C ASN A 111 -7.13 4.15 -23.17
N ASN A 112 -6.39 5.00 -23.89
CA ASN A 112 -6.98 6.11 -24.62
C ASN A 112 -7.93 5.58 -25.71
#